data_AF-A0A1W1XPI3-F1
#
_entry.id   AF-A0A1W1XPI3-F1
#
_cell.length_a   1.000
_cell.length_b   1.000
_cell.length_c   1.000
_cell.angle_alpha   90.00
_cell.angle_beta   90.00
_cell.angle_gamma   90.00
#
_symmetry.space_group_name_H-M   'P 1'
#
loop_
_entity.id
_entity.type
_entity.pdbx_description
1 polymer ?
#
loop_
_entity_poly.entity_id
_entity_poly.type
_entity_poly.pdbx_seq_one_letter_code
_entity_poly.pdbx_strand_id
1 'polypeptide(L)' 'MSKTICAHLCKSCFALHVCAIQAISEADGTIVVDAEKCIGCGSCNRACVAFGFKALQNKSPASFTKAA' A
#
# COMPACT_ATOMS: atom_id res chain seq x y z
N MET A 1 0.73 -9.18 -16.60
CA MET A 1 -0.23 -8.05 -16.72
C MET A 1 -0.13 -7.15 -15.48
N SER A 2 0.26 -5.89 -15.63
CA SER A 2 0.49 -4.96 -14.51
C SER A 2 -0.77 -4.17 -14.16
N LYS A 3 -1.17 -4.17 -12.88
CA LYS A 3 -2.35 -3.46 -12.39
C LYS A 3 -1.95 -2.31 -11.49
N THR A 4 -2.53 -1.13 -11.70
CA THR A 4 -2.29 0.03 -10.83
C THR A 4 -2.90 -0.19 -9.46
N ILE A 5 -2.09 -0.02 -8.41
CA ILE A 5 -2.53 -0.26 -7.01
C ILE A 5 -2.90 1.04 -6.31
N CYS A 6 -2.23 2.15 -6.63
CA CYS A 6 -2.41 3.41 -5.94
C CYS A 6 -3.28 4.34 -6.78
N ALA A 7 -4.52 4.57 -6.36
CA ALA A 7 -5.42 5.52 -7.01
C ALA A 7 -4.98 6.99 -6.87
N HIS A 8 -4.10 7.28 -5.91
CA HIS A 8 -3.67 8.64 -5.56
C HIS A 8 -2.30 9.03 -6.12
N LEU A 9 -1.64 8.13 -6.87
CA LEU A 9 -0.33 8.39 -7.47
C LEU A 9 0.71 8.94 -6.47
N CYS A 10 0.82 8.31 -5.31
CA CYS A 10 1.70 8.78 -4.25
C CYS A 10 3.18 8.49 -4.58
N LYS A 11 4.01 9.55 -4.61
CA LYS A 11 5.46 9.50 -4.87
C LYS A 11 6.29 8.76 -3.80
N SER A 12 5.69 8.44 -2.66
CA SER A 12 6.29 7.71 -1.54
C SER A 12 5.36 6.59 -1.09
N CYS A 13 5.10 5.62 -1.97
CA CYS A 13 4.13 4.58 -1.69
C CYS A 13 4.71 3.47 -0.80
N PHE A 14 4.16 3.32 0.40
CA PHE A 14 4.52 2.25 1.34
C PHE A 14 4.33 0.83 0.77
N ALA A 15 3.50 0.70 -0.26
CA ALA A 15 3.27 -0.56 -0.95
C ALA A 15 4.55 -1.18 -1.53
N LEU A 16 5.51 -0.36 -1.98
CA LEU A 16 6.77 -0.84 -2.53
C LEU A 16 7.63 -1.50 -1.45
N HIS A 17 7.71 -0.88 -0.26
CA HIS A 17 8.52 -1.37 0.86
C HIS A 17 7.91 -2.57 1.59
N VAL A 18 6.58 -2.71 1.62
CA VAL A 18 5.92 -3.82 2.33
C VAL A 18 5.86 -5.11 1.50
N CYS A 19 6.17 -5.04 0.20
CA CYS A 19 6.08 -6.20 -0.68
C CYS A 19 7.24 -7.16 -0.43
N ALA A 20 7.01 -8.24 0.33
CA ALA A 20 8.04 -9.25 0.64
C ALA A 20 8.65 -9.93 -0.59
N ILE A 21 7.90 -10.01 -1.70
CA ILE A 21 8.32 -10.65 -2.95
C ILE A 21 8.69 -9.64 -4.05
N GLN A 22 8.67 -8.34 -3.73
CA GLN A 22 9.00 -7.26 -4.67
C GLN A 22 8.23 -7.33 -6.00
N ALA A 23 6.94 -7.70 -5.94
CA ALA A 23 6.04 -7.71 -7.09
C ALA A 23 5.49 -6.32 -7.45
N ILE A 24 5.92 -5.27 -6.73
CA ILE A 24 5.41 -3.90 -6.90
C ILE A 24 6.57 -3.04 -7.40
N SER A 25 6.31 -2.33 -8.49
CA SER A 25 7.28 -1.43 -9.13
C SER A 25 6.65 -0.08 -9.42
N GLU A 26 7.49 0.94 -9.58
CA GLU A 26 7.05 2.24 -10.05
C GLU A 26 7.26 2.33 -11.56
N ALA A 27 6.21 2.66 -12.31
CA ALA A 27 6.22 2.90 -13.75
C ALA A 27 5.53 4.24 -14.01
N ASP A 28 6.23 5.19 -14.62
CA ASP A 28 5.69 6.51 -14.99
C ASP A 28 5.02 7.26 -13.83
N GLY A 29 5.68 7.25 -12.65
CA GLY A 29 5.16 7.84 -11.42
C GLY A 29 3.98 7.07 -10.79
N THR A 30 3.59 5.95 -11.40
CA THR A 30 2.49 5.09 -10.95
C THR A 30 3.00 3.83 -10.31
N ILE A 31 2.39 3.46 -9.18
CA ILE A 31 2.70 2.20 -8.50
C ILE A 31 1.87 1.09 -9.12
N VAL A 32 2.56 0.15 -9.74
CA VAL A 32 1.98 -1.00 -10.43
C VAL A 32 2.36 -2.30 -9.73
N VAL A 33 1.42 -3.23 -9.66
CA VAL A 33 1.67 -4.61 -9.20
C VAL A 33 1.71 -5.55 -10.38
N ASP A 34 2.73 -6.40 -10.41
CA ASP A 34 2.82 -7.54 -11.30
C ASP A 34 1.93 -8.67 -10.78
N ALA A 35 0.83 -8.94 -11.47
CA ALA A 35 -0.13 -9.98 -11.07
C ALA A 35 0.46 -11.41 -11.15
N GLU A 36 1.52 -11.63 -11.92
CA GLU A 36 2.13 -12.95 -12.09
C GLU A 36 3.06 -13.27 -10.93
N LYS A 37 3.72 -12.25 -10.39
CA LYS A 37 4.52 -12.38 -9.16
C LYS A 37 3.65 -12.28 -7.90
N CYS A 38 2.58 -11.49 -7.94
CA CYS A 38 1.75 -11.20 -6.78
C CYS A 38 1.04 -12.45 -6.24
N ILE A 39 1.35 -12.83 -5.00
CA ILE A 39 0.70 -13.94 -4.28
C ILE A 39 -0.64 -13.55 -3.62
N GLY A 40 -1.10 -12.31 -3.80
CA GLY A 40 -2.38 -11.85 -3.24
C GLY A 40 -2.40 -11.65 -1.72
N CYS A 41 -1.26 -11.44 -1.07
CA CYS A 41 -1.18 -11.32 0.40
C CYS A 41 -1.91 -10.09 1.00
N GLY A 42 -2.30 -9.12 0.17
CA GLY A 42 -3.06 -7.92 0.61
C GLY A 42 -2.29 -6.93 1.47
N SER A 43 -1.00 -7.14 1.72
CA SER A 43 -0.18 -6.31 2.61
C SER A 43 -0.03 -4.87 2.09
N CYS A 44 0.05 -4.69 0.78
CA CYS A 44 0.13 -3.38 0.14
C CYS A 44 -1.10 -2.49 0.41
N ASN A 45 -2.31 -3.07 0.38
CA ASN A 45 -3.54 -2.34 0.70
C ASN A 45 -3.61 -1.99 2.19
N ARG A 46 -3.26 -2.95 3.05
CA ARG A 46 -3.25 -2.74 4.52
C ARG A 46 -2.24 -1.67 4.94
N ALA A 47 -1.05 -1.66 4.33
CA ALA A 47 -0.04 -0.63 4.58
C ALA A 47 -0.51 0.76 4.08
N CYS A 48 -1.18 0.82 2.92
CA CYS A 48 -1.76 2.07 2.42
C CYS A 48 -2.81 2.63 3.38
N VAL A 49 -3.67 1.79 3.95
CA VAL A 49 -4.67 2.22 4.96
C VAL A 49 -4.01 2.60 6.28
N ALA A 50 -2.96 1.89 6.69
CA ALA A 50 -2.27 2.13 7.96
C ALA A 50 -1.39 3.39 7.95
N PHE A 51 -0.73 3.69 6.82
CA PHE A 51 0.31 4.73 6.72
C PHE A 51 0.03 5.80 5.65
N GLY A 52 -0.92 5.58 4.74
CA GLY A 52 -1.30 6.54 3.71
C GLY A 52 -1.97 7.75 4.32
N PHE A 53 -1.30 8.89 4.25
CA PHE A 53 -1.61 10.22 4.83
C PHE A 53 -3.08 10.71 4.80
N LYS A 54 -3.99 10.11 4.02
CA LYS A 54 -5.44 10.40 4.06
C LYS A 54 -6.22 9.65 5.15
N ALA A 55 -5.65 8.60 5.75
CA ALA A 55 -6.29 7.87 6.84
C ALA A 55 -6.18 8.59 8.20
N LEU A 56 -5.29 9.58 8.32
CA LEU A 56 -4.99 10.27 9.59
C LEU A 56 -5.72 11.61 9.79
N GLN A 57 -6.39 12.17 8.78
CA GLN A 57 -7.11 13.43 8.99
C GLN A 57 -8.46 13.24 9.72
N ASN A 58 -9.00 12.02 9.81
CA ASN A 58 -10.32 11.81 10.41
C ASN A 58 -10.48 10.52 11.25
N LYS A 59 -9.40 9.91 11.74
CA LYS A 59 -9.50 8.82 12.72
C LYS A 59 -8.59 9.10 13.92
N SER A 60 -9.25 9.27 15.06
CA SER A 60 -8.67 9.40 16.38
C SER A 60 -7.62 8.29 16.64
N PRO A 61 -6.52 8.57 17.37
CA PRO A 61 -5.48 7.60 17.73
C PRO A 61 -5.98 6.36 18.51
N ALA A 62 -7.28 6.25 18.80
CA ALA A 62 -7.92 5.11 19.44
C ALA A 62 -7.84 3.77 18.66
N SER A 63 -7.40 3.77 17.39
CA SER A 63 -7.16 2.52 16.64
C SER A 63 -5.84 1.83 16.97
N PHE A 64 -4.94 2.48 17.73
CA PHE A 64 -3.60 1.97 18.03
C PHE A 64 -3.50 1.24 19.38
N THR A 65 -4.48 1.39 20.27
CA THR A 65 -4.57 0.56 21.47
C THR A 65 -5.30 -0.73 21.14
N LYS A 66 -4.55 -1.67 20.57
CA LYS A 66 -4.86 -3.10 20.63
C LYS A 66 -5.29 -3.40 22.07
N ALA A 67 -6.55 -3.80 22.24
CA ALA A 67 -7.07 -4.28 23.52
C ALA A 67 -6.12 -5.36 24.05
N ALA A 68 -5.55 -5.09 25.22
CA ALA A 68 -5.00 -6.09 26.13
C ALA A 68 -6.01 -6.27 27.25
#